data_AF-A0A6P7GW17-F1
#
_entry.id   AF-A0A6P7GW17-F1
#
_cell.length_a   1.000
_cell.length_b   1.000
_cell.length_c   1.000
_cell.angle_alpha   90.00
_cell.angle_beta   90.00
_cell.angle_gamma   90.00
#
_symmetry.space_group_name_H-M   'P 1'
#
loop_
_entity.id
_entity.type
_entity.pdbx_description
1 polymer ?
#
loop_
_entity_poly.entity_id
_entity_poly.type
_entity_poly.pdbx_seq_one_letter_code
_entity_poly.pdbx_strand_id
1 'polypeptide(L)'
;MDNMNSIHLNNYQIGEVAGWGLTEEEKPSEILKAMRIPYKDRTTCSKELPESWEEVYNIFDKICAGRQNESIAVCQGDSGSGLIFKNREDN
;
A
#
# COMPACT_ATOMS: atom_id res chain seq x y z
N MET A 1 27.26 -12.56 2.30
CA MET A 1 26.07 -12.67 3.14
C MET A 1 25.47 -11.28 3.13
N ASP A 2 24.34 -11.15 2.45
CA ASP A 2 23.93 -9.90 1.81
C ASP A 2 23.83 -8.74 2.79
N ASN A 3 24.56 -7.66 2.47
CA ASN A 3 24.42 -6.37 3.12
C ASN A 3 23.10 -5.77 2.62
N MET A 4 22.00 -6.29 3.12
CA MET A 4 20.67 -5.88 2.72
C MET A 4 20.42 -4.53 3.40
N ASN A 5 20.60 -3.44 2.64
CA ASN A 5 20.18 -2.10 3.04
C ASN A 5 18.69 -2.18 3.40
N SER A 6 18.39 -2.28 4.69
CA SER A 6 17.03 -2.48 5.15
C SER A 6 16.30 -1.15 5.09
N ILE A 7 15.31 -1.06 4.19
CA ILE A 7 14.43 0.09 4.13
C ILE A 7 13.53 0.05 5.37
N HIS A 8 13.80 0.93 6.34
CA HIS A 8 12.94 1.08 7.52
C HIS A 8 11.80 2.06 7.23
N LEU A 9 10.59 1.52 7.06
CA LEU A 9 9.39 2.32 6.85
C LEU A 9 8.92 2.94 8.16
N ASN A 10 8.69 4.26 8.15
CA ASN A 10 8.07 4.95 9.27
C ASN A 10 6.56 5.02 9.06
N ASN A 11 5.76 5.00 10.14
CA ASN A 11 4.32 5.14 10.04
C ASN A 11 3.95 6.40 9.22
N TYR A 12 2.98 6.27 8.31
CA TYR A 12 2.57 7.27 7.32
C TYR A 12 3.61 7.64 6.25
N GLN A 13 4.72 6.91 6.13
CA GLN A 13 5.64 7.09 5.00
C GLN A 13 4.90 6.81 3.69
N ILE A 14 5.04 7.74 2.73
CA ILE A 14 4.31 7.67 1.46
C ILE A 14 5.05 6.78 0.47
N GLY A 15 4.36 5.73 0.04
CA GLY A 15 4.73 4.91 -1.11
C GLY A 15 3.86 5.23 -2.32
N GLU A 16 4.14 4.54 -3.41
CA GLU A 16 3.41 4.64 -4.66
C GLU A 16 3.04 3.25 -5.18
N VAL A 17 1.84 3.13 -5.73
CA VAL A 17 1.35 1.94 -6.43
C VAL A 17 0.91 2.38 -7.81
N ALA A 18 1.31 1.63 -8.83
CA ALA A 18 0.92 1.89 -10.22
C ALA A 18 0.21 0.66 -10.82
N GLY A 19 -0.82 0.91 -11.63
CA GLY A 19 -1.65 -0.14 -12.21
C GLY A 19 -2.57 0.34 -13.34
N TRP A 20 -3.19 -0.64 -14.00
CA TRP A 20 -4.20 -0.46 -15.03
C TRP A 20 -5.58 -0.98 -14.58
N GLY A 21 -5.76 -1.17 -13.26
CA GLY A 21 -7.01 -1.64 -12.69
C GLY A 21 -8.18 -0.69 -12.91
N LEU A 22 -9.32 -1.07 -12.33
CA LEU A 22 -10.54 -0.28 -12.42
C LEU A 22 -10.36 1.11 -11.83
N THR A 23 -10.94 2.07 -12.53
CA THR A 23 -11.00 3.48 -12.11
C THR A 23 -12.38 3.80 -11.53
N GLU A 24 -12.58 5.04 -11.10
CA GLU A 24 -13.87 5.61 -10.68
C GLU A 24 -14.99 5.45 -11.73
N GLU A 25 -14.67 5.21 -13.00
CA GLU A 25 -15.62 4.93 -14.08
C GLU A 25 -15.97 3.44 -14.21
N GLU A 26 -15.54 2.60 -13.27
CA GLU A 26 -15.70 1.13 -13.29
C GLU A 26 -15.11 0.46 -14.55
N LYS A 27 -14.11 1.12 -15.16
CA LYS A 27 -13.40 0.62 -16.33
C LYS A 27 -11.89 0.57 -16.08
N PRO A 28 -11.19 -0.45 -16.62
CA PRO A 28 -9.73 -0.48 -16.62
C PRO A 28 -9.17 0.76 -17.31
N SER A 29 -8.03 1.26 -16.84
CA SER A 29 -7.39 2.40 -17.49
C SER A 29 -6.59 1.95 -18.71
N GLU A 30 -6.72 2.69 -19.83
CA GLU A 30 -5.89 2.47 -21.03
C GLU A 30 -4.45 2.96 -20.84
N ILE A 31 -4.23 3.85 -19.87
CA ILE A 31 -2.92 4.41 -19.51
C ILE A 31 -2.55 4.00 -18.09
N LEU A 32 -1.26 3.84 -17.82
CA LEU A 32 -0.79 3.52 -16.47
C LEU A 32 -1.16 4.67 -15.53
N LYS A 33 -1.89 4.36 -14.46
CA LYS A 33 -2.16 5.30 -13.37
C LYS A 33 -1.30 4.94 -12.17
N ALA A 34 -0.95 5.94 -11.37
CA ALA A 34 -0.22 5.77 -10.12
C ALA A 34 -0.88 6.55 -9.00
N MET A 35 -0.83 6.02 -7.78
CA MET A 35 -1.39 6.65 -6.59
C MET A 35 -0.44 6.61 -5.41
N ARG A 36 -0.47 7.69 -4.61
CA ARG A 36 0.34 7.85 -3.40
C ARG A 36 -0.40 7.33 -2.18
N ILE A 37 0.15 6.30 -1.54
CA ILE A 37 -0.49 5.55 -0.46
C ILE A 37 0.43 5.53 0.78
N PRO A 38 -0.08 5.85 1.99
CA PRO A 38 0.73 5.81 3.19
C PRO A 38 0.86 4.38 3.71
N TYR A 39 2.09 4.00 4.10
CA TYR A 39 2.31 2.85 4.97
C TYR A 39 1.67 3.08 6.34
N LYS A 40 1.11 2.02 6.92
CA LYS A 40 0.56 2.02 8.27
C LYS A 40 1.24 0.94 9.09
N ASP A 41 1.74 1.33 10.26
CA ASP A 41 2.24 0.35 11.23
C ASP A 41 1.11 -0.57 11.73
N ARG A 42 1.50 -1.68 12.35
CA ARG A 42 0.57 -2.73 12.78
C ARG A 42 -0.50 -2.20 13.75
N THR A 43 -0.11 -1.31 14.67
CA THR A 43 -1.00 -0.72 15.67
C THR A 43 -2.00 0.24 15.05
N THR A 44 -1.58 1.02 14.06
CA THR A 44 -2.45 1.93 13.31
C THR A 44 -3.44 1.12 12.47
N CYS A 45 -2.95 0.13 11.73
CA CYS A 45 -3.80 -0.71 10.89
C CYS A 45 -4.84 -1.48 11.71
N SER A 46 -4.45 -2.02 12.87
CA SER A 46 -5.33 -2.70 13.83
C SER A 46 -6.56 -1.84 14.19
N LYS A 47 -6.34 -0.55 14.49
CA LYS A 47 -7.41 0.38 14.89
C LYS A 47 -8.38 0.73 13.75
N GLU A 48 -7.97 0.54 12.50
CA GLU A 48 -8.75 0.93 11.32
C GLU A 48 -9.47 -0.25 10.66
N LEU A 49 -8.97 -1.47 10.87
CA LEU A 49 -9.57 -2.68 10.34
C LEU A 49 -10.79 -3.12 11.17
N PRO A 50 -11.80 -3.73 10.55
CA PRO A 50 -12.78 -4.51 11.28
C PRO A 50 -12.09 -5.59 12.12
N GLU A 51 -12.60 -5.88 13.31
CA GLU A 51 -12.02 -6.88 14.24
C GLU A 51 -11.80 -8.25 13.55
N SER A 52 -12.77 -8.70 12.76
CA SER A 52 -12.67 -9.95 12.00
C SER A 52 -11.60 -9.95 10.90
N TRP A 53 -11.15 -8.78 10.46
CA TRP A 53 -10.11 -8.63 9.44
C TRP A 53 -8.74 -8.46 10.06
N GLU A 54 -8.64 -7.86 11.24
CA GLU A 54 -7.39 -7.69 11.95
C GLU A 54 -6.68 -9.03 12.18
N GLU A 55 -7.40 -10.03 12.68
CA GLU A 55 -6.85 -11.35 13.00
C GLU A 55 -6.29 -12.09 11.76
N VAL A 56 -6.85 -11.82 10.58
CA VAL A 56 -6.54 -12.51 9.33
C VAL A 56 -5.50 -11.76 8.49
N TYR A 57 -5.58 -10.43 8.45
CA TYR A 57 -4.83 -9.61 7.51
C TYR A 57 -3.73 -8.76 8.15
N ASN A 58 -3.77 -8.52 9.47
CA ASN A 58 -2.75 -7.72 10.19
C ASN A 58 -1.70 -8.60 10.88
N ILE A 59 -1.13 -9.54 10.12
CA ILE A 59 -0.14 -10.51 10.58
C ILE A 59 1.26 -10.24 9.98
N PHE A 60 2.29 -10.92 10.50
CA PHE A 60 3.71 -10.55 10.32
C PHE A 60 4.25 -10.69 8.88
N ASP A 61 3.56 -11.41 8.01
CA ASP A 61 3.91 -11.58 6.60
C ASP A 61 3.23 -10.55 5.68
N LYS A 62 2.50 -9.59 6.26
CA LYS A 62 1.71 -8.57 5.54
C LYS A 62 2.12 -7.17 5.94
N ILE A 63 1.91 -6.24 5.02
CA ILE A 63 2.07 -4.81 5.22
C ILE A 63 0.72 -4.16 4.98
N CYS A 64 0.42 -3.12 5.78
CA CYS A 64 -0.78 -2.31 5.62
C CYS A 64 -0.44 -0.98 4.96
N ALA A 65 -1.19 -0.62 3.93
CA ALA A 65 -1.09 0.68 3.28
C ALA A 65 -2.48 1.11 2.81
N GLY A 66 -2.83 2.37 3.02
CA GLY A 66 -4.16 2.84 2.64
C GLY A 66 -4.56 4.15 3.28
N ARG A 67 -5.55 4.80 2.70
CA ARG A 67 -6.17 6.00 3.25
C ARG A 67 -7.54 5.63 3.76
N GLN A 68 -7.73 5.70 5.07
CA GLN A 68 -9.05 5.43 5.65
C GLN A 68 -9.94 6.63 5.36
N ASN A 69 -11.20 6.39 5.00
CA ASN A 69 -12.20 7.43 4.74
C ASN A 69 -11.88 8.35 3.54
N GLU A 70 -11.00 7.92 2.62
CA GLU A 70 -10.77 8.59 1.34
C GLU A 70 -11.30 7.73 0.19
N SER A 71 -11.76 8.35 -0.89
CA SER A 71 -12.27 7.67 -2.09
C SER A 71 -11.16 7.21 -3.04
N ILE A 72 -9.95 6.97 -2.52
CA ILE A 72 -8.77 6.59 -3.30
C ILE A 72 -8.20 5.29 -2.73
N ALA A 73 -8.26 4.23 -3.53
CA ALA A 73 -7.79 2.90 -3.16
C ALA A 73 -7.30 2.13 -4.39
N VAL A 74 -6.48 1.11 -4.14
CA VAL A 74 -6.23 0.06 -5.14
C VAL A 74 -7.54 -0.68 -5.43
N CYS A 75 -7.74 -1.09 -6.68
CA CYS A 75 -9.00 -1.70 -7.11
C CYS A 75 -8.77 -3.02 -7.87
N GLN A 76 -9.86 -3.61 -8.37
CA GLN A 76 -9.79 -4.84 -9.16
C GLN A 76 -8.90 -4.61 -10.39
N GLY A 77 -7.98 -5.55 -10.63
CA GLY A 77 -6.99 -5.45 -11.71
C GLY A 77 -5.63 -4.87 -11.28
N ASP A 78 -5.51 -4.30 -10.07
CA ASP A 78 -4.21 -3.86 -9.53
C ASP A 78 -3.47 -4.98 -8.77
N SER A 79 -4.07 -6.15 -8.63
CA SER A 79 -3.46 -7.32 -7.99
C SER A 79 -2.15 -7.71 -8.67
N GLY A 80 -1.07 -7.81 -7.88
CA GLY A 80 0.27 -8.12 -8.38
C GLY A 80 1.11 -6.88 -8.72
N SER A 81 0.55 -5.68 -8.63
CA SER A 81 1.32 -4.43 -8.71
C SER A 81 2.33 -4.31 -7.55
N GLY A 82 3.43 -3.61 -7.81
CA GLY A 82 4.43 -3.31 -6.80
C GLY A 82 4.05 -2.08 -5.96
N LEU A 83 4.20 -2.19 -4.64
CA LEU A 83 4.22 -1.04 -3.74
C LEU A 83 5.67 -0.58 -3.56
N ILE A 84 5.98 0.62 -4.05
CA ILE A 84 7.33 1.17 -4.04
C ILE A 84 7.48 2.31 -3.03
N PHE A 85 8.65 2.42 -2.42
CA PHE A 85 9.03 3.52 -1.54
C PHE A 85 10.38 4.05 -1.99
N LYS A 86 10.55 5.39 -2.05
CA LYS A 86 11.87 5.97 -2.26
C LYS A 86 12.74 5.66 -1.04
N ASN A 87 13.87 5.00 -1.25
CA ASN A 87 14.88 4.84 -0.20
C ASN A 87 15.50 6.22 0.08
N ARG A 88 15.64 6.57 1.36
CA ARG A 88 16.15 7.89 1.77
C ARG A 88 17.64 8.07 1.44
N GLU A 89 18.35 6.97 1.28
CA GLU A 89 19.78 6.96 0.93
C GLU A 89 20.03 7.02 -0.58
N ASP A 90 18.97 6.88 -1.39
CA ASP A 90 19.05 7.06 -2.84
C ASP A 90 18.94 8.57 -3.11
N ASN A 91 20.09 9.23 -3.25
CA ASN A 91 20.21 10.63 -3.64
C ASN A 91 19.40 10.93 -4.91
#